data_AF-A0A349HNQ5-F1
#
_entry.id   AF-A0A349HNQ5-F1
#
_cell.length_a   1.000
_cell.length_b   1.000
_cell.length_c   1.000
_cell.angle_alpha   90.00
_cell.angle_beta   90.00
_cell.angle_gamma   90.00
#
_symmetry.space_group_name_H-M   'P 1'
#
loop_
_entity.id
_entity.type
_entity.pdbx_description
1 polymer ?
#
loop_
_entity_poly.entity_id
_entity_poly.type
_entity_poly.pdbx_seq_one_letter_code
_entity_poly.pdbx_strand_id
1 'polypeptide(L)'
;MRKLQYAYNCTNPGDSRELAAITDNFTDISYETFRRKVDTEQFDMLCSGLGYAVGNEKGLHIKNDWSVSFRKALYKGNPIYFFSWSSIEFVFKN
;
A
#
# COMPACT_ATOMS: atom_id res chain seq x y z
N MET A 1 -11.88 12.79 6.61
CA MET A 1 -10.81 11.97 7.23
C MET A 1 -9.51 12.27 6.51
N ARG A 2 -8.41 12.48 7.24
CA ARG A 2 -7.08 12.65 6.64
C ARG A 2 -6.67 11.35 5.95
N LYS A 3 -6.10 11.46 4.75
CA LYS A 3 -5.57 10.32 3.99
C LYS A 3 -4.20 9.91 4.55
N LEU A 4 -3.98 8.61 4.68
CA LEU A 4 -2.71 8.05 5.14
C LEU A 4 -1.62 8.26 4.09
N GLN A 5 -0.45 8.67 4.54
CA GLN A 5 0.69 8.99 3.67
C GLN A 5 1.59 7.76 3.55
N TYR A 6 2.31 7.65 2.43
CA TYR A 6 3.37 6.67 2.28
C TYR A 6 4.45 6.91 3.34
N ALA A 7 4.89 5.84 4.01
CA ALA A 7 5.88 5.92 5.08
C ALA A 7 7.19 5.24 4.70
N TYR A 8 7.13 3.98 4.26
CA TYR A 8 8.32 3.19 3.91
C TYR A 8 7.94 1.95 3.08
N ASN A 9 8.95 1.25 2.57
CA ASN A 9 8.79 -0.12 2.10
C ASN A 9 9.68 -1.09 2.89
N CYS A 10 9.47 -2.40 2.73
CA CYS A 10 10.21 -3.40 3.49
C CYS A 10 11.73 -3.44 3.22
N THR A 11 12.21 -2.82 2.13
CA THR A 11 13.65 -2.73 1.84
C THR A 11 14.34 -1.60 2.63
N ASN A 12 13.57 -0.63 3.12
CA ASN A 12 14.06 0.43 4.02
C ASN A 12 13.01 0.73 5.11
N PRO A 13 12.81 -0.19 6.07
CA PRO A 13 11.70 -0.10 7.01
C PRO A 13 11.90 1.06 8.01
N GLY A 14 10.82 1.83 8.25
CA GLY A 14 10.82 2.84 9.31
C GLY A 14 10.72 2.25 10.73
N ASP A 15 10.08 1.09 10.86
CA ASP A 15 9.99 0.29 12.09
C ASP A 15 9.89 -1.20 11.72
N SER A 16 10.94 -1.97 12.01
CA SER A 16 11.00 -3.40 11.67
C SER A 16 10.04 -4.26 12.49
N ARG A 17 9.70 -3.85 13.72
CA ARG A 17 8.72 -4.58 14.56
C ARG A 17 7.31 -4.33 14.08
N GLU A 18 7.01 -3.10 13.65
CA GLU A 18 5.75 -2.78 12.98
C GLU A 18 5.61 -3.61 11.71
N LEU A 19 6.63 -3.62 10.85
CA LEU A 19 6.62 -4.38 9.61
C LEU A 19 6.35 -5.87 9.87
N ALA A 20 7.10 -6.51 10.77
CA ALA A 20 6.88 -7.91 11.12
C ALA A 20 5.45 -8.16 11.63
N ALA A 21 4.94 -7.29 12.50
CA ALA A 21 3.59 -7.43 13.04
C ALA A 21 2.49 -7.33 11.96
N ILE A 22 2.61 -6.39 11.02
CA ILE A 22 1.61 -6.20 9.96
C ILE A 22 1.72 -7.26 8.86
N THR A 23 2.91 -7.86 8.63
CA THR A 23 3.07 -8.96 7.68
C THR A 23 2.58 -10.29 8.26
N ASP A 24 2.62 -10.45 9.58
CA ASP A 24 2.09 -11.65 10.25
C ASP A 24 0.59 -11.55 10.52
N ASN A 25 0.03 -10.33 10.66
CA ASN A 25 -1.35 -10.10 11.08
C ASN A 25 -2.04 -9.04 10.22
N PHE A 26 -2.61 -9.47 9.09
CA PHE A 26 -3.35 -8.60 8.18
C PHE A 26 -4.68 -9.20 7.74
N THR A 27 -5.47 -8.37 7.07
CA THR A 27 -6.66 -8.77 6.32
C THR A 27 -6.53 -8.20 4.91
N ASP A 28 -6.77 -9.04 3.90
CA ASP A 28 -6.85 -8.58 2.52
C ASP A 28 -8.07 -7.67 2.33
N ILE A 29 -7.88 -6.63 1.53
CA ILE A 29 -8.91 -5.65 1.20
C ILE A 29 -8.93 -5.39 -0.30
N SER A 30 -10.02 -4.82 -0.80
CA SER A 30 -10.07 -4.42 -2.20
C SER A 30 -9.21 -3.19 -2.49
N TYR A 31 -8.80 -3.04 -3.76
CA TYR A 31 -8.16 -1.84 -4.27
C TYR A 31 -8.95 -0.57 -3.92
N GLU A 32 -10.28 -0.57 -4.10
CA GLU A 32 -11.15 0.58 -3.82
C GLU A 32 -11.13 0.94 -2.34
N THR A 33 -11.03 -0.06 -1.46
CA THR A 33 -10.94 0.15 -0.01
C THR A 33 -9.61 0.79 0.35
N PHE A 34 -8.51 0.28 -0.21
CA PHE A 34 -7.18 0.87 -0.03
C PHE A 34 -7.13 2.32 -0.55
N ARG A 35 -7.59 2.55 -1.78
CA ARG A 35 -7.60 3.85 -2.45
C ARG A 35 -8.42 4.92 -1.71
N ARG A 36 -9.48 4.51 -1.01
CA ARG A 36 -10.27 5.39 -0.13
C ARG A 36 -9.51 5.83 1.13
N LYS A 37 -8.48 5.11 1.56
CA LYS A 37 -7.78 5.35 2.83
C LYS A 37 -6.45 6.06 2.67
N VAL A 38 -5.72 5.78 1.60
CA VAL A 38 -4.40 6.36 1.35
C VAL A 38 -4.47 7.65 0.53
N ASP A 39 -3.38 8.40 0.60
CA ASP A 39 -3.12 9.57 -0.23
C ASP A 39 -3.08 9.18 -1.70
N THR A 40 -3.88 9.89 -2.49
CA THR A 40 -4.07 9.63 -3.92
C THR A 40 -2.79 9.84 -4.70
N GLU A 41 -2.14 10.99 -4.47
CA GLU A 41 -1.06 11.46 -5.31
C GLU A 41 0.20 10.63 -5.04
N GLN A 42 0.52 10.37 -3.77
CA GLN A 42 1.65 9.52 -3.42
C GLN A 42 1.50 8.09 -3.91
N PHE A 43 0.28 7.54 -3.82
CA PHE A 43 0.03 6.21 -4.34
C PHE A 43 0.16 6.16 -5.86
N ASP A 44 -0.39 7.14 -6.58
CA ASP A 44 -0.26 7.19 -8.05
C ASP A 44 1.21 7.40 -8.47
N MET A 45 2.00 8.21 -7.75
CA MET A 45 3.45 8.35 -7.98
C MET A 45 4.20 7.01 -7.80
N LEU A 46 3.88 6.25 -6.75
CA LEU A 46 4.46 4.92 -6.55
C LEU A 46 4.07 3.96 -7.68
N CYS A 47 2.80 3.98 -8.10
CA CYS A 47 2.34 3.14 -9.21
C CYS A 47 3.10 3.45 -10.49
N SER A 48 3.23 4.73 -10.84
CA SER A 48 3.99 5.16 -12.01
C SER A 48 5.47 4.77 -11.91
N GLY A 49 6.09 4.93 -10.73
CA GLY A 49 7.48 4.52 -10.48
C GLY A 49 7.71 3.01 -10.57
N LEU A 50 6.67 2.21 -10.34
CA LEU A 50 6.68 0.75 -10.53
C LEU A 50 6.34 0.33 -11.97
N GLY A 51 6.08 1.28 -12.87
CA GLY A 51 5.78 1.03 -14.28
C GLY A 51 4.30 0.80 -14.61
N TYR A 52 3.38 1.07 -13.68
CA TYR A 52 1.95 1.00 -13.94
C TYR A 52 1.42 2.29 -14.58
N ALA A 53 0.44 2.13 -15.46
CA ALA A 53 -0.36 3.24 -15.97
C ALA A 53 -1.19 3.86 -14.84
N VAL A 54 -1.32 5.18 -14.85
CA VAL A 54 -2.12 5.94 -13.88
C VAL A 54 -3.21 6.76 -14.55
N GLY A 55 -4.30 7.05 -13.82
CA GLY A 55 -5.42 7.82 -14.34
C GLY A 55 -6.05 7.20 -15.59
N ASN A 56 -5.96 7.91 -16.72
CA ASN A 56 -6.51 7.49 -18.02
C ASN A 56 -5.45 6.98 -18.99
N GLU A 57 -4.22 6.78 -18.54
CA GLU A 57 -3.13 6.26 -19.39
C GLU A 57 -3.43 4.84 -19.87
N LYS A 58 -2.96 4.54 -21.09
CA LYS A 58 -3.00 3.18 -21.65
C LYS A 58 -1.90 2.34 -21.01
N GLY A 59 -2.24 1.14 -20.54
CA GLY A 59 -1.28 0.18 -19.99
C GLY A 59 -1.88 -0.69 -18.91
N LEU A 60 -1.03 -1.42 -18.19
CA LEU A 60 -1.44 -2.18 -17.01
C LEU A 60 -1.62 -1.21 -15.84
N HIS A 61 -2.81 -1.21 -15.24
CA HIS A 61 -3.09 -0.47 -14.01
C HIS A 61 -2.89 -1.39 -12.82
N ILE A 62 -2.33 -0.90 -11.71
CA ILE A 62 -2.02 -1.72 -10.53
C ILE A 62 -3.24 -2.49 -9.99
N LYS A 63 -4.44 -1.90 -10.10
CA LYS A 63 -5.71 -2.53 -9.68
C LYS A 63 -6.07 -3.78 -10.48
N ASN A 64 -5.49 -3.93 -11.68
CA ASN A 64 -5.71 -5.04 -12.60
C ASN A 64 -4.57 -6.06 -12.55
N ASP A 65 -3.54 -5.83 -11.73
CA ASP A 65 -2.44 -6.78 -11.56
C ASP A 65 -2.80 -7.82 -10.50
N TRP A 66 -2.96 -9.07 -10.95
CA TRP A 66 -3.33 -10.20 -10.10
C TRP A 66 -2.23 -10.57 -9.09
N SER A 67 -0.99 -10.15 -9.33
CA SER A 67 0.14 -10.40 -8.43
C SER A 67 0.23 -9.37 -7.29
N VAL A 68 -0.57 -8.30 -7.34
CA VAL A 68 -0.63 -7.26 -6.30
C VAL A 68 -1.76 -7.54 -5.33
N SER A 69 -1.46 -7.44 -4.04
CA SER A 69 -2.44 -7.58 -2.97
C SER A 69 -2.51 -6.32 -2.12
N PHE A 70 -3.71 -5.92 -1.71
CA PHE A 70 -3.94 -4.78 -0.83
C PHE A 70 -4.38 -5.29 0.54
N ARG A 71 -3.81 -4.73 1.61
CA ARG A 71 -3.97 -5.24 2.98
C ARG A 71 -4.19 -4.13 3.98
N LYS A 72 -4.84 -4.49 5.08
CA LYS A 72 -5.00 -3.68 6.28
C LYS A 72 -4.53 -4.48 7.49
N ALA A 73 -3.84 -3.81 8.40
CA ALA A 73 -3.47 -4.34 9.70
C ALA A 73 -3.77 -3.32 10.81
N LEU A 74 -3.62 -3.76 12.06
CA LEU A 74 -3.62 -2.91 13.23
C LEU A 74 -2.28 -3.05 13.95
N TYR A 75 -1.65 -1.93 14.27
CA TYR A 75 -0.44 -1.91 15.08
C TYR A 75 -0.57 -0.87 16.18
N LYS A 76 -0.46 -1.30 17.45
CA LYS A 76 -0.65 -0.44 18.63
C LYS A 76 -1.96 0.38 18.58
N GLY A 77 -3.04 -0.24 18.09
CA GLY A 77 -4.35 0.41 17.93
C GLY A 77 -4.50 1.31 16.70
N ASN A 78 -3.43 1.52 15.92
CA ASN A 78 -3.47 2.35 14.72
C ASN A 78 -3.70 1.50 13.46
N PRO A 79 -4.62 1.89 12.56
CA PRO A 79 -4.81 1.22 11.30
C PRO A 79 -3.64 1.51 10.35
N ILE A 80 -3.05 0.44 9.83
CA ILE A 80 -2.00 0.50 8.81
C ILE A 80 -2.56 -0.11 7.54
N TYR A 81 -2.27 0.53 6.41
CA TYR A 81 -2.65 0.04 5.09
C TYR A 81 -1.38 -0.16 4.28
N PHE A 82 -1.31 -1.25 3.53
CA PHE A 82 -0.17 -1.50 2.66
C PHE A 82 -0.61 -2.30 1.43
N PHE A 83 0.18 -2.23 0.37
CA PHE A 83 0.09 -3.18 -0.73
C PHE A 83 1.40 -3.95 -0.85
N SER A 84 1.32 -5.19 -1.31
CA SER A 84 2.48 -6.02 -1.59
C SER A 84 2.60 -6.19 -3.10
N TRP A 85 3.76 -5.83 -3.62
CA TRP A 85 4.15 -5.95 -5.02
C TRP A 85 5.48 -6.68 -5.06
N SER A 86 5.55 -7.84 -5.70
CA SER A 86 6.77 -8.68 -5.73
C SER A 86 7.38 -8.92 -4.34
N SER A 87 6.54 -9.19 -3.34
CA SER A 87 6.94 -9.35 -1.92
C SER A 87 7.60 -8.11 -1.30
N ILE A 88 7.33 -6.93 -1.87
CA ILE A 88 7.70 -5.64 -1.31
C ILE A 88 6.43 -4.98 -0.76
N GLU A 89 6.39 -4.78 0.56
CA GLU A 89 5.28 -4.12 1.24
C GLU A 89 5.48 -2.62 1.27
N PHE A 90 4.59 -1.88 0.63
CA PHE A 90 4.57 -0.42 0.64
C PHE A 90 3.57 0.08 1.68
N VAL A 91 4.07 0.65 2.77
CA VAL A 91 3.31 0.95 3.98
C VAL A 91 2.81 2.39 4.01
N PHE A 92 1.54 2.57 4.34
CA PHE A 92 0.86 3.85 4.50
C PHE A 92 0.28 3.99 5.92
N LYS A 93 0.60 5.11 6.58
CA LYS A 93 0.12 5.43 7.94
C LYS A 93 0.00 6.94 8.17
N ASN A 94 -0.44 7.32 9.38
CA ASN A 94 -0.52 8.72 9.82
C ASN A 94 0.85 9.26 10.24
#